data_AF-A0A1X0P1A4-F1
#
_entry.id   AF-A0A1X0P1A4-F1
#
_cell.length_a   1.000
_cell.length_b   1.000
_cell.length_c   1.000
_cell.angle_alpha   90.00
_cell.angle_beta   90.00
_cell.angle_gamma   90.00
#
_symmetry.space_group_name_H-M   'P 1'
#
loop_
_entity.id
_entity.type
_entity.pdbx_description
1 polymer ?
#
loop_
_entity_poly.entity_id
_entity_poly.type
_entity_poly.pdbx_seq_one_letter_code
_entity_poly.pdbx_strand_id
1 'polypeptide(L)'
;MRPNKVERRKELECAIALRQKEMEELQRRKSELEEALSMRSGALAAGDLAAAFPVLDYCGARPRKDVRQLPIEHVGTVMTQFDIALKAITQYNHSLQQQIDELNRRIKTEGQRCAKVKQNTKLLADTTGCQVGTTNDVNGNKLLNNDGEEVTVQELERRKAIIEREIKAGQLLIKKKEKAILSMSDMLQERQEILDEINALNNEIRVTERDTRCEEEALQELNAEHAALDAKLNAAMQVNVSSSRQIIQKGIEAIKDEIDETVNGTRRGQERVIKAQDYRIEQLERRLECIQKALQNNNLVREVDSLLSRNWESNGELVLVDSEADMYDLEKIIPAQEKCHPVIYKLLLAEEERLSRRIETLNTIVKEKEDVIDALACKVEALSRECQKAIQELDQLASGAAYEEEKQRIKAMEYIQEQRLHYSDLFFERQKLKSKALATSRKAICK
;
A
#
# COMPACT_ATOMS: atom_id res chain seq x y z
N MET A 1 18.00 6.14 22.89
CA MET A 1 16.92 6.58 23.79
C MET A 1 15.58 6.26 23.13
N ARG A 2 14.64 5.63 23.84
CA ARG A 2 13.30 5.32 23.27
C ARG A 2 12.45 6.59 23.37
N PRO A 3 11.76 7.02 22.29
CA PRO A 3 10.97 8.25 22.32
C PRO A 3 9.87 8.15 23.38
N ASN A 4 9.68 9.25 24.10
CA ASN A 4 8.83 9.33 25.28
C ASN A 4 7.36 9.12 24.88
N LYS A 5 6.51 8.62 25.78
CA LYS A 5 5.09 8.26 25.47
C LYS A 5 4.30 9.44 24.87
N VAL A 6 4.67 10.66 25.23
CA VAL A 6 4.10 11.92 24.74
C VAL A 6 4.56 12.24 23.32
N GLU A 7 5.83 11.99 22.98
CA GLU A 7 6.37 12.20 21.64
C GLU A 7 5.76 11.23 20.64
N ARG A 8 5.59 9.95 21.02
CA ARG A 8 4.89 8.96 20.19
C ARG A 8 3.43 9.32 19.93
N ARG A 9 2.74 9.93 20.90
CA ARG A 9 1.36 10.43 20.69
C ARG A 9 1.34 11.58 19.70
N LYS A 10 2.26 12.53 19.82
CA LYS A 10 2.38 13.66 18.88
C LYS A 10 2.74 13.22 17.47
N GLU A 11 3.66 12.26 17.32
CA GLU A 11 3.99 11.66 16.01
C GLU A 11 2.78 10.98 15.38
N LEU A 12 1.99 10.26 16.18
CA LEU A 12 0.80 9.55 15.71
C LEU A 12 -0.33 10.54 15.36
N GLU A 13 -0.50 11.61 16.12
CA GLU A 13 -1.41 12.72 15.81
C GLU A 13 -1.01 13.45 14.51
N CYS A 14 0.29 13.73 14.31
CA CYS A 14 0.80 14.31 13.07
C CYS A 14 0.62 13.37 11.87
N ALA A 15 0.84 12.06 12.04
CA ALA A 15 0.62 11.07 10.99
C ALA A 15 -0.86 10.94 10.62
N ILE A 16 -1.76 10.99 11.61
CA ILE A 16 -3.22 11.02 11.38
C ILE A 16 -3.60 12.31 10.65
N ALA A 17 -3.10 13.46 11.07
CA ALA A 17 -3.40 14.74 10.43
C ALA A 17 -2.91 14.79 8.97
N LEU A 18 -1.70 14.26 8.68
CA LEU A 18 -1.19 14.13 7.32
C LEU A 18 -2.06 13.21 6.48
N ARG A 19 -2.45 12.04 7.02
CA ARG A 19 -3.36 11.12 6.34
C ARG A 19 -4.74 11.72 6.10
N GLN A 20 -5.27 12.50 7.05
CA GLN A 20 -6.54 13.21 6.88
C GLN A 20 -6.45 14.25 5.77
N LYS A 21 -5.36 15.03 5.72
CA LYS A 21 -5.12 16.00 4.67
C LYS A 21 -4.96 15.36 3.29
N GLU A 22 -4.22 14.25 3.19
CA GLU A 22 -4.13 13.46 1.95
C GLU A 22 -5.50 12.93 1.52
N MET A 23 -6.31 12.45 2.47
CA MET A 23 -7.65 11.96 2.18
C MET A 23 -8.58 13.08 1.69
N GLU A 24 -8.50 14.27 2.28
CA GLU A 24 -9.25 15.45 1.84
C GLU A 24 -8.81 15.91 0.44
N GLU A 25 -7.50 15.92 0.17
CA GLU A 25 -6.95 16.28 -1.15
C GLU A 25 -7.37 15.27 -2.23
N LEU A 26 -7.33 13.97 -1.93
CA LEU A 26 -7.80 12.92 -2.81
C LEU A 26 -9.31 12.97 -3.04
N GLN A 27 -10.10 13.29 -2.00
CA GLN A 27 -11.56 13.48 -2.13
C GLN A 27 -11.88 14.68 -3.01
N ARG A 28 -11.16 15.79 -2.84
CA ARG A 28 -11.30 16.99 -3.67
C ARG A 28 -10.94 16.70 -5.13
N ARG A 29 -9.80 16.06 -5.37
CA ARG A 29 -9.36 15.69 -6.73
C ARG A 29 -10.32 14.70 -7.39
N LYS A 30 -10.90 13.79 -6.60
CA LYS A 30 -11.97 12.89 -7.05
C LYS A 30 -13.22 13.68 -7.46
N SER A 31 -13.67 14.66 -6.67
CA SER A 31 -14.83 15.49 -7.05
C SER A 31 -14.58 16.34 -8.30
N GLU A 32 -13.37 16.90 -8.45
CA GLU A 32 -12.98 17.68 -9.64
C GLU A 32 -12.96 16.81 -10.91
N LEU A 33 -12.48 15.57 -10.81
CA LEU A 33 -12.53 14.59 -11.91
C LEU A 33 -13.96 14.10 -12.21
N GLU A 34 -14.79 13.92 -11.18
CA GLU A 34 -16.20 13.55 -11.34
C GLU A 34 -17.00 14.66 -12.06
N GLU A 35 -16.72 15.92 -11.74
CA GLU A 35 -17.32 17.08 -12.41
C GLU A 35 -16.84 17.22 -13.87
N ALA A 36 -15.52 17.12 -14.10
CA ALA A 36 -14.93 17.18 -15.44
C ALA A 36 -15.43 16.06 -16.37
N LEU A 37 -15.72 14.88 -15.82
CA LEU A 37 -16.25 13.73 -16.56
C LEU A 37 -17.78 13.63 -16.49
N SER A 38 -18.48 14.60 -15.88
CA SER A 38 -19.95 14.59 -15.71
C SER A 38 -20.50 13.26 -15.14
N MET A 39 -19.75 12.62 -14.23
CA MET A 39 -20.08 11.32 -13.65
C MET A 39 -20.69 11.50 -12.26
N ARG A 40 -21.79 10.80 -11.98
CA ARG A 40 -22.40 10.78 -10.64
C ARG A 40 -22.13 9.43 -9.96
N SER A 41 -21.02 9.33 -9.23
CA SER A 41 -20.61 8.08 -8.55
C SER A 41 -21.61 7.52 -7.55
N GLY A 42 -22.51 8.36 -7.02
CA GLY A 42 -23.60 7.91 -6.15
C GLY A 42 -24.64 7.00 -6.82
N ALA A 43 -24.79 7.08 -8.15
CA ALA A 43 -25.74 6.26 -8.90
C ALA A 43 -25.22 4.84 -9.21
N LEU A 44 -23.89 4.66 -9.29
CA LEU A 44 -23.25 3.34 -9.45
C LEU A 44 -23.52 2.42 -8.25
N ALA A 45 -23.56 2.97 -7.04
CA ALA A 45 -23.86 2.23 -5.82
C ALA A 45 -25.34 1.78 -5.74
N ALA A 46 -26.24 2.46 -6.45
CA ALA A 46 -27.66 2.14 -6.51
C ALA A 46 -28.03 1.13 -7.63
N GLY A 47 -27.05 0.69 -8.43
CA GLY A 47 -27.26 -0.28 -9.51
C GLY A 47 -27.88 0.28 -10.79
N ASP A 48 -28.06 1.61 -10.87
CA ASP A 48 -28.62 2.28 -12.05
C ASP A 48 -27.49 2.80 -12.96
N LEU A 49 -27.02 1.93 -13.85
CA LEU A 49 -25.95 2.27 -14.80
C LEU A 49 -26.33 3.41 -15.75
N ALA A 50 -27.61 3.57 -16.07
CA ALA A 50 -28.07 4.65 -16.95
C ALA A 50 -28.00 6.02 -16.24
N ALA A 51 -28.26 6.05 -14.93
CA ALA A 51 -28.09 7.25 -14.11
C ALA A 51 -26.62 7.56 -13.79
N ALA A 52 -25.75 6.55 -13.74
CA ALA A 52 -24.32 6.71 -13.46
C ALA A 52 -23.52 7.21 -14.68
N PHE A 53 -23.95 6.83 -15.89
CA PHE A 53 -23.30 7.19 -17.15
C PHE A 53 -24.31 7.84 -18.11
N PRO A 54 -24.48 9.17 -18.06
CA PRO A 54 -25.39 9.90 -18.95
C PRO A 54 -25.06 9.72 -20.44
N VAL A 55 -23.81 9.34 -20.75
CA VAL A 55 -23.32 9.06 -22.10
C VAL A 55 -24.05 7.87 -22.75
N LEU A 56 -24.65 6.97 -21.96
CA LEU A 56 -25.41 5.83 -22.48
C LEU A 56 -26.72 6.25 -23.16
N ASP A 57 -27.21 7.48 -22.94
CA ASP A 57 -28.38 8.04 -23.66
C ASP A 57 -28.13 8.16 -25.18
N TYR A 58 -26.87 8.14 -25.61
CA TYR A 58 -26.46 8.20 -27.02
C TYR A 58 -26.32 6.81 -27.66
N CYS A 59 -26.54 5.72 -26.92
CA CYS A 59 -26.35 4.35 -27.38
C CYS A 59 -27.65 3.53 -27.44
N GLY A 60 -27.64 2.46 -28.24
CA GLY A 60 -28.72 1.49 -28.37
C GLY A 60 -29.54 1.62 -29.66
N ALA A 61 -30.50 0.71 -29.85
CA ALA A 61 -31.36 0.68 -31.05
C ALA A 61 -32.30 1.89 -31.16
N ARG A 62 -32.50 2.62 -30.06
CA ARG A 62 -33.27 3.88 -29.97
C ARG A 62 -32.56 4.83 -28.98
N PRO A 63 -31.51 5.54 -29.40
CA PRO A 63 -30.83 6.47 -28.53
C PRO A 63 -31.75 7.65 -28.21
N ARG A 64 -31.67 8.14 -26.97
CA ARG A 64 -32.45 9.30 -26.49
C ARG A 64 -31.87 10.62 -27.00
N LYS A 65 -30.59 10.63 -27.38
CA LYS A 65 -29.87 11.79 -27.93
C LYS A 65 -29.04 11.36 -29.14
N ASP A 66 -28.95 12.24 -30.14
CA ASP A 66 -28.16 11.97 -31.35
C ASP A 66 -26.69 12.38 -31.14
N VAL A 67 -25.77 11.47 -31.43
CA VAL A 67 -24.31 11.69 -31.35
C VAL A 67 -23.87 12.78 -32.32
N ARG A 68 -24.58 12.96 -33.44
CA ARG A 68 -24.26 13.97 -34.47
C ARG A 68 -24.49 15.41 -34.03
N GLN A 69 -25.19 15.61 -32.90
CA GLN A 69 -25.48 16.93 -32.34
C GLN A 69 -24.42 17.36 -31.30
N LEU A 70 -23.37 16.57 -31.08
CA LEU A 70 -22.29 16.90 -30.17
C LEU A 70 -21.31 17.91 -30.79
N PRO A 71 -20.97 19.00 -30.08
CA PRO A 71 -19.87 19.87 -30.49
C PRO A 71 -18.57 19.09 -30.59
N ILE A 72 -17.77 19.33 -31.64
CA ILE A 72 -16.50 18.63 -31.89
C ILE A 72 -15.55 18.65 -30.68
N GLU A 73 -15.53 19.76 -29.94
CA GLU A 73 -14.73 19.96 -28.72
C GLU A 73 -15.07 18.96 -27.61
N HIS A 74 -16.30 18.44 -27.58
CA HIS A 74 -16.81 17.53 -26.56
C HIS A 74 -16.74 16.05 -26.98
N VAL A 75 -16.42 15.76 -28.24
CA VAL A 75 -16.36 14.38 -28.77
C VAL A 75 -15.29 13.55 -28.06
N GLY A 76 -14.13 14.13 -27.76
CA GLY A 76 -13.07 13.44 -27.01
C GLY A 76 -13.48 13.07 -25.58
N THR A 77 -14.15 13.98 -24.87
CA THR A 77 -14.68 13.74 -23.52
C THR A 77 -15.78 12.69 -23.52
N VAL A 78 -16.66 12.70 -24.54
CA VAL A 78 -17.71 11.69 -24.71
C VAL A 78 -17.14 10.31 -25.04
N MET A 79 -16.12 10.22 -25.89
CA MET A 79 -15.43 8.96 -26.22
C MET A 79 -14.75 8.34 -24.98
N THR A 80 -14.07 9.17 -24.18
CA THR A 80 -13.46 8.69 -22.93
C THR A 80 -14.50 8.25 -21.90
N GLN A 81 -15.66 8.92 -21.81
CA GLN A 81 -16.78 8.45 -21.00
C GLN A 81 -17.35 7.12 -21.49
N PHE A 82 -17.40 6.88 -22.80
CA PHE A 82 -17.79 5.57 -23.35
C PHE A 82 -16.82 4.45 -22.98
N ASP A 83 -15.51 4.71 -23.03
CA ASP A 83 -14.49 3.72 -22.62
C ASP A 83 -14.59 3.38 -21.13
N ILE A 84 -14.86 4.38 -20.29
CA ILE A 84 -15.06 4.18 -18.85
C ILE A 84 -16.36 3.40 -18.59
N ALA A 85 -17.44 3.77 -19.27
CA ALA A 85 -18.73 3.07 -19.16
C ALA A 85 -18.61 1.60 -19.62
N LEU A 86 -17.89 1.33 -20.71
CA LEU A 86 -17.63 -0.02 -21.20
C LEU A 86 -16.85 -0.86 -20.18
N LYS A 87 -15.82 -0.29 -19.55
CA LYS A 87 -15.05 -0.95 -18.48
C LYS A 87 -15.90 -1.22 -17.23
N ALA A 88 -16.76 -0.28 -16.85
CA ALA A 88 -17.66 -0.47 -15.71
C ALA A 88 -18.72 -1.55 -15.99
N ILE A 89 -19.33 -1.55 -17.18
CA ILE A 89 -20.31 -2.56 -17.60
C ILE A 89 -19.67 -3.96 -17.64
N THR A 90 -18.47 -4.09 -18.19
CA THR A 90 -17.77 -5.39 -18.26
C THR A 90 -17.41 -5.93 -16.88
N GLN A 91 -16.95 -5.07 -15.96
CA GLN A 91 -16.71 -5.45 -14.56
C GLN A 91 -17.99 -5.85 -13.83
N TYR A 92 -19.08 -5.10 -14.02
CA TYR A 92 -20.37 -5.41 -13.41
C TYR A 92 -20.95 -6.73 -13.92
N ASN A 93 -20.89 -6.97 -15.24
CA ASN A 93 -21.30 -8.24 -15.85
C ASN A 93 -20.47 -9.42 -15.32
N HIS A 94 -19.17 -9.23 -15.12
CA HIS A 94 -18.31 -10.26 -14.53
C HIS A 94 -18.70 -10.58 -13.07
N SER A 95 -18.99 -9.55 -12.26
CA SER A 95 -19.49 -9.71 -10.89
C SER A 95 -20.85 -10.43 -10.84
N LEU A 96 -21.79 -10.05 -11.72
CA LEU A 96 -23.07 -10.74 -11.86
C LEU A 96 -22.89 -12.21 -12.26
N GLN A 97 -21.98 -12.50 -13.18
CA GLN A 97 -21.69 -13.87 -13.58
C GLN A 97 -21.17 -14.71 -12.39
N GLN A 98 -20.27 -14.15 -11.59
CA GLN A 98 -19.78 -14.80 -10.37
C GLN A 98 -20.91 -15.06 -9.36
N GLN A 99 -21.82 -14.09 -9.17
CA GLN A 99 -22.98 -14.25 -8.29
C GLN A 99 -23.94 -15.33 -8.81
N ILE A 100 -24.20 -15.37 -10.12
CA ILE A 100 -25.01 -16.41 -10.77
C ILE A 100 -24.37 -17.78 -10.56
N ASP A 101 -23.07 -17.91 -10.76
CA ASP A 101 -22.35 -19.17 -10.56
C ASP A 101 -22.40 -19.63 -9.10
N GLU A 102 -22.30 -18.71 -8.15
CA GLU A 102 -22.42 -19.02 -6.73
C GLU A 102 -23.86 -19.41 -6.33
N LEU A 103 -24.87 -18.71 -6.84
CA LEU A 103 -26.28 -19.06 -6.62
C LEU A 103 -26.59 -20.44 -7.23
N ASN A 104 -26.10 -20.74 -8.43
CA ASN A 104 -26.25 -22.05 -9.04
C ASN A 104 -25.57 -23.16 -8.22
N ARG A 105 -24.40 -22.88 -7.63
CA ARG A 105 -23.75 -23.81 -6.68
C ARG A 105 -24.62 -24.03 -5.43
N ARG A 106 -25.18 -22.97 -4.84
CA ARG A 106 -26.07 -23.06 -3.67
C ARG A 106 -27.35 -23.83 -3.97
N ILE A 107 -27.97 -23.59 -5.13
CA ILE A 107 -29.15 -24.34 -5.60
C ILE A 107 -28.80 -25.83 -5.73
N LYS A 108 -27.63 -26.15 -6.30
CA LYS A 108 -27.17 -27.54 -6.42
C LYS A 108 -26.94 -28.21 -5.06
N THR A 109 -26.32 -27.51 -4.11
CA THR A 109 -26.10 -28.04 -2.74
C THR A 109 -27.40 -28.21 -1.97
N GLU A 110 -28.33 -27.26 -2.05
CA GLU A 110 -29.65 -27.36 -1.42
C GLU A 110 -30.53 -28.42 -2.08
N GLY A 111 -30.44 -28.59 -3.40
CA GLY A 111 -31.07 -29.69 -4.13
C GLY A 111 -30.57 -31.06 -3.65
N GLN A 112 -29.26 -31.21 -3.46
CA GLN A 112 -28.67 -32.43 -2.87
C GLN A 112 -29.09 -32.65 -1.42
N ARG A 113 -29.21 -31.58 -0.63
CA ARG A 113 -29.70 -31.64 0.76
C ARG A 113 -31.15 -32.06 0.82
N CYS A 114 -32.01 -31.51 -0.04
CA CYS A 114 -33.41 -31.89 -0.15
C CYS A 114 -33.57 -33.35 -0.60
N ALA A 115 -32.74 -33.82 -1.54
CA ALA A 115 -32.70 -35.23 -1.95
C ALA A 115 -32.32 -36.15 -0.78
N LYS A 116 -31.29 -35.78 0.02
CA LYS A 116 -30.89 -36.52 1.23
C LYS A 116 -31.99 -36.52 2.29
N VAL A 117 -32.66 -35.39 2.53
CA VAL A 117 -33.77 -35.30 3.48
C VAL A 117 -34.93 -36.17 3.01
N LYS A 118 -35.29 -36.16 1.72
CA LYS A 118 -36.31 -37.05 1.14
C LYS A 118 -35.96 -38.53 1.28
N GLN A 119 -34.69 -38.88 1.12
CA GLN A 119 -34.23 -40.26 1.30
C GLN A 119 -34.30 -40.68 2.78
N ASN A 120 -33.88 -39.80 3.69
CA ASN A 120 -33.95 -40.05 5.13
C ASN A 120 -35.39 -40.11 5.63
N THR A 121 -36.31 -39.28 5.14
CA THR A 121 -37.74 -39.36 5.50
C THR A 121 -38.40 -40.62 4.95
N LYS A 122 -38.01 -41.10 3.76
CA LYS A 122 -38.44 -42.42 3.26
C LYS A 122 -37.94 -43.55 4.16
N LEU A 123 -36.66 -43.57 4.50
CA LEU A 123 -36.08 -44.56 5.43
C LEU A 123 -36.75 -44.54 6.80
N LEU A 124 -37.08 -43.36 7.32
CA LEU A 124 -37.79 -43.20 8.59
C LEU A 124 -39.23 -43.70 8.49
N ALA A 125 -39.93 -43.40 7.39
CA ALA A 125 -41.29 -43.88 7.15
C ALA A 125 -41.34 -45.42 7.01
N ASP A 126 -40.35 -46.00 6.32
CA ASP A 126 -40.22 -47.45 6.15
C ASP A 126 -39.91 -48.17 7.48
N THR A 127 -39.19 -47.52 8.40
CA THR A 127 -38.83 -48.11 9.72
C THR A 127 -39.87 -47.88 10.81
N THR A 128 -40.67 -46.81 10.74
CA THR A 128 -41.64 -46.45 11.79
C THR A 128 -43.11 -46.64 11.39
N GLY A 129 -43.40 -46.90 10.11
CA GLY A 129 -44.77 -47.10 9.60
C GLY A 129 -45.64 -45.83 9.57
N CYS A 130 -45.12 -44.67 10.00
CA CYS A 130 -45.82 -43.40 9.97
C CYS A 130 -45.50 -42.63 8.68
N GLN A 131 -46.46 -42.56 7.75
CA GLN A 131 -46.43 -41.58 6.67
C GLN A 131 -46.80 -40.20 7.22
N VAL A 132 -45.84 -39.26 7.24
CA VAL A 132 -46.11 -37.85 7.50
C VAL A 132 -46.78 -37.26 6.25
N GLY A 133 -48.11 -37.18 6.28
CA GLY A 133 -48.87 -36.40 5.31
C GLY A 133 -48.53 -34.92 5.48
N THR A 134 -47.86 -34.33 4.50
CA THR A 134 -47.72 -32.87 4.42
C THR A 134 -49.06 -32.27 3.98
N THR A 135 -49.73 -31.63 4.93
CA THR A 135 -50.88 -30.75 4.68
C THR A 135 -50.42 -29.38 4.15
N ASN A 136 -51.32 -28.79 3.35
CA ASN A 136 -51.45 -27.42 2.85
C ASN A 136 -51.17 -27.20 1.36
N ASP A 137 -52.25 -27.45 0.60
CA ASP A 137 -52.84 -26.56 -0.40
C ASP A 137 -52.38 -25.10 -0.35
N VAL A 138 -52.07 -24.52 -1.52
CA VAL A 138 -52.88 -23.43 -2.13
C VAL A 138 -52.85 -23.57 -3.65
N ASN A 139 -54.02 -23.92 -4.20
CA ASN A 139 -54.57 -23.66 -5.54
C ASN A 139 -53.71 -23.77 -6.81
N GLY A 140 -54.15 -24.68 -7.68
CA GLY A 140 -54.10 -24.42 -9.12
C GLY A 140 -53.87 -25.64 -9.99
N ASN A 141 -54.70 -26.69 -9.89
CA ASN A 141 -54.99 -27.52 -11.06
C ASN A 141 -56.13 -28.50 -10.80
N LYS A 142 -57.32 -28.13 -11.29
CA LYS A 142 -58.33 -29.07 -11.72
C LYS A 142 -58.76 -28.63 -13.11
N LEU A 143 -58.34 -29.36 -14.12
CA LEU A 143 -59.20 -29.80 -15.21
C LEU A 143 -58.36 -30.69 -16.10
N LEU A 144 -58.76 -31.95 -16.21
CA LEU A 144 -58.80 -32.74 -17.45
C LEU A 144 -58.90 -34.20 -17.04
N ASN A 145 -60.12 -34.69 -17.09
CA ASN A 145 -60.47 -35.98 -17.68
C ASN A 145 -62.00 -36.08 -17.66
N ASN A 146 -62.60 -36.15 -18.84
CA ASN A 146 -63.75 -37.01 -19.17
C ASN A 146 -64.12 -36.80 -20.64
N ASP A 147 -63.71 -37.74 -21.50
CA ASP A 147 -64.10 -37.86 -22.90
C ASP A 147 -65.23 -38.90 -23.05
N GLY A 148 -66.17 -38.61 -23.95
CA GLY A 148 -67.00 -39.60 -24.64
C GLY A 148 -68.41 -39.13 -24.98
N GLU A 149 -68.65 -38.67 -26.23
CA GLU A 149 -69.92 -38.82 -26.99
C GLU A 149 -69.78 -38.38 -28.47
N GLU A 150 -70.52 -39.03 -29.38
CA GLU A 150 -70.36 -39.06 -30.86
C GLU A 150 -70.94 -37.84 -31.64
N VAL A 151 -70.40 -37.53 -32.85
CA VAL A 151 -70.68 -36.31 -33.66
C VAL A 151 -71.45 -36.60 -34.96
N THR A 152 -72.39 -35.71 -35.35
CA THR A 152 -73.34 -35.84 -36.49
C THR A 152 -72.92 -35.15 -37.81
N VAL A 153 -73.57 -35.52 -38.93
CA VAL A 153 -73.24 -35.17 -40.34
C VAL A 153 -73.24 -33.66 -40.67
N GLN A 154 -74.07 -32.84 -40.01
CA GLN A 154 -74.11 -31.38 -40.25
C GLN A 154 -72.82 -30.67 -39.83
N GLU A 155 -72.08 -31.24 -38.88
CA GLU A 155 -70.77 -30.72 -38.45
C GLU A 155 -69.73 -30.83 -39.57
N LEU A 156 -69.83 -31.87 -40.42
CA LEU A 156 -68.87 -32.14 -41.49
C LEU A 156 -69.02 -31.15 -42.66
N GLU A 157 -70.23 -30.73 -43.01
CA GLU A 157 -70.46 -29.74 -44.08
C GLU A 157 -69.93 -28.35 -43.71
N ARG A 158 -70.11 -27.93 -42.46
CA ARG A 158 -69.52 -26.67 -41.95
C ARG A 158 -68.00 -26.70 -42.01
N ARG A 159 -67.38 -27.84 -41.68
CA ARG A 159 -65.93 -28.04 -41.78
C ARG A 159 -65.45 -27.92 -43.24
N LYS A 160 -66.19 -28.47 -44.22
CA LYS A 160 -65.83 -28.35 -45.65
C LYS A 160 -65.79 -26.90 -46.14
N ALA A 161 -66.77 -26.07 -45.78
CA ALA A 161 -66.83 -24.66 -46.20
C ALA A 161 -65.74 -23.78 -45.55
N ILE A 162 -65.20 -24.18 -44.41
CA ILE A 162 -64.03 -23.54 -43.78
C ILE A 162 -62.76 -23.91 -44.56
N ILE A 163 -62.60 -25.20 -44.91
CA ILE A 163 -61.44 -25.69 -45.67
C ILE A 163 -61.33 -24.99 -47.04
N GLU A 164 -62.44 -24.80 -47.76
CA GLU A 164 -62.40 -24.12 -49.06
C GLU A 164 -61.98 -22.63 -48.96
N ARG A 165 -62.33 -21.95 -47.88
CA ARG A 165 -61.88 -20.58 -47.60
C ARG A 165 -60.39 -20.51 -47.26
N GLU A 166 -59.92 -21.47 -46.46
CA GLU A 166 -58.50 -21.59 -46.12
C GLU A 166 -57.63 -21.89 -47.35
N ILE A 167 -58.09 -22.74 -48.28
CA ILE A 167 -57.37 -23.01 -49.53
C ILE A 167 -57.19 -21.73 -50.36
N LYS A 168 -58.23 -20.88 -50.47
CA LYS A 168 -58.14 -19.60 -51.20
C LYS A 168 -57.19 -18.61 -50.51
N ALA A 169 -57.21 -18.54 -49.19
CA ALA A 169 -56.27 -17.72 -48.42
C ALA A 169 -54.82 -18.21 -48.60
N GLY A 170 -54.61 -19.53 -48.61
CA GLY A 170 -53.33 -20.17 -48.90
C GLY A 170 -52.78 -19.81 -50.29
N GLN A 171 -53.60 -19.85 -51.33
CA GLN A 171 -53.19 -19.49 -52.70
C GLN A 171 -52.77 -18.01 -52.82
N LEU A 172 -53.45 -17.10 -52.13
CA LEU A 172 -53.07 -15.68 -52.07
C LEU A 172 -51.73 -15.48 -51.34
N LEU A 173 -51.49 -16.23 -50.27
CA LEU A 173 -50.22 -16.23 -49.55
C LEU A 173 -49.07 -16.75 -50.41
N ILE A 174 -49.30 -17.80 -51.20
CA ILE A 174 -48.30 -18.34 -52.13
C ILE A 174 -47.88 -17.26 -53.14
N LYS A 175 -48.83 -16.60 -53.81
CA LYS A 175 -48.51 -15.53 -54.78
C LYS A 175 -47.73 -14.36 -54.16
N LYS A 176 -48.04 -13.98 -52.91
CA LYS A 176 -47.29 -12.94 -52.20
C LYS A 176 -45.86 -13.39 -51.89
N LYS A 177 -45.67 -14.65 -51.51
CA LYS A 177 -44.33 -15.22 -51.28
C LYS A 177 -43.54 -15.35 -52.57
N GLU A 178 -44.14 -15.78 -53.67
CA GLU A 178 -43.50 -15.81 -55.00
C GLU A 178 -43.01 -14.43 -55.43
N LYS A 179 -43.84 -13.39 -55.26
CA LYS A 179 -43.43 -12.01 -55.55
C LYS A 179 -42.27 -11.54 -54.67
N ALA A 180 -42.27 -11.90 -53.40
CA ALA A 180 -41.16 -11.57 -52.49
C ALA A 180 -39.87 -12.31 -52.89
N ILE A 181 -39.96 -13.58 -53.31
CA ILE A 181 -38.81 -14.35 -53.79
C ILE A 181 -38.20 -13.72 -55.05
N LEU A 182 -39.03 -13.31 -56.02
CA LEU A 182 -38.55 -12.62 -57.22
C LEU A 182 -37.83 -11.31 -56.86
N SER A 183 -38.44 -10.47 -56.01
CA SER A 183 -37.80 -9.23 -55.55
C SER A 183 -36.49 -9.47 -54.79
N MET A 184 -36.39 -10.55 -54.01
CA MET A 184 -35.13 -10.93 -53.36
C MET A 184 -34.08 -11.41 -54.37
N SER A 185 -34.49 -12.09 -55.44
CA SER A 185 -33.60 -12.50 -56.52
C SER A 185 -33.01 -11.29 -57.26
N ASP A 186 -33.84 -10.28 -57.55
CA ASP A 186 -33.39 -9.04 -58.21
C ASP A 186 -32.35 -8.31 -57.35
N MET A 187 -32.62 -8.16 -56.03
CA MET A 187 -31.66 -7.55 -55.11
C MET A 187 -30.36 -8.35 -54.97
N LEU A 188 -30.41 -9.69 -55.10
CA LEU A 188 -29.21 -10.51 -55.10
C LEU A 188 -28.37 -10.32 -56.37
N GLN A 189 -29.03 -10.12 -57.51
CA GLN A 189 -28.35 -9.83 -58.77
C GLN A 189 -27.67 -8.45 -58.73
N GLU A 190 -28.38 -7.41 -58.30
CA GLU A 190 -27.78 -6.06 -58.11
C GLU A 190 -26.59 -6.10 -57.15
N ARG A 191 -26.69 -6.88 -56.07
CA ARG A 191 -25.57 -7.07 -55.14
C ARG A 191 -24.38 -7.78 -55.79
N GLN A 192 -24.62 -8.73 -56.69
CA GLN A 192 -23.54 -9.42 -57.41
C GLN A 192 -22.81 -8.46 -58.36
N GLU A 193 -23.54 -7.60 -59.07
CA GLU A 193 -22.94 -6.58 -59.95
C GLU A 193 -22.03 -5.61 -59.17
N ILE A 194 -22.45 -5.17 -57.98
CA ILE A 194 -21.61 -4.34 -57.09
C ILE A 194 -20.36 -5.10 -56.63
N LEU A 195 -20.46 -6.39 -56.34
CA LEU A 195 -19.29 -7.20 -55.96
C LEU A 195 -18.30 -7.33 -57.11
N ASP A 196 -18.79 -7.47 -58.34
CA ASP A 196 -17.94 -7.54 -59.54
C ASP A 196 -17.24 -6.20 -59.79
N GLU A 197 -17.92 -5.06 -59.57
CA GLU A 197 -17.32 -3.72 -59.64
C GLU A 197 -16.24 -3.51 -58.57
N ILE A 198 -16.50 -3.94 -57.33
CA ILE A 198 -15.51 -3.92 -56.24
C ILE A 198 -14.28 -4.76 -56.62
N ASN A 199 -14.48 -5.92 -57.23
CA ASN A 199 -13.38 -6.77 -57.68
C ASN A 199 -12.56 -6.12 -58.81
N ALA A 200 -13.21 -5.42 -59.73
CA ALA A 200 -12.54 -4.66 -60.78
C ALA A 200 -11.68 -3.53 -60.18
N LEU A 201 -12.25 -2.72 -59.29
CA LEU A 201 -11.52 -1.64 -58.60
C LEU A 201 -10.34 -2.17 -57.78
N ASN A 202 -10.50 -3.29 -57.08
CA ASN A 202 -9.40 -3.91 -56.34
C ASN A 202 -8.25 -4.37 -57.26
N ASN A 203 -8.57 -4.82 -58.48
CA ASN A 203 -7.54 -5.15 -59.46
C ASN A 203 -6.83 -3.91 -60.01
N GLU A 204 -7.56 -2.83 -60.26
CA GLU A 204 -6.95 -1.55 -60.67
C GLU A 204 -6.01 -1.01 -59.60
N ILE A 205 -6.41 -1.05 -58.32
CA ILE A 205 -5.56 -0.67 -57.18
C ILE A 205 -4.28 -1.50 -57.16
N ARG A 206 -4.37 -2.83 -57.38
CA ARG A 206 -3.16 -3.68 -57.40
C ARG A 206 -2.21 -3.33 -58.54
N VAL A 207 -2.73 -2.94 -59.70
CA VAL A 207 -1.90 -2.51 -60.85
C VAL A 207 -1.23 -1.18 -60.55
N THR A 208 -1.96 -0.20 -60.03
CA THR A 208 -1.39 1.11 -59.69
C THR A 208 -0.38 1.03 -58.54
N GLU A 209 -0.60 0.17 -57.54
CA GLU A 209 0.38 -0.12 -56.49
C GLU A 209 1.68 -0.71 -57.08
N ARG A 210 1.56 -1.63 -58.04
CA ARG A 210 2.71 -2.20 -58.74
C ARG A 210 3.48 -1.13 -59.51
N ASP A 211 2.80 -0.28 -60.27
CA ASP A 211 3.44 0.75 -61.08
C ASP A 211 4.11 1.81 -60.19
N THR A 212 3.45 2.20 -59.10
CA THR A 212 4.01 3.13 -58.10
C THR A 212 5.29 2.57 -57.50
N ARG A 213 5.31 1.27 -57.17
CA ARG A 213 6.51 0.62 -56.65
C ARG A 213 7.67 0.61 -57.66
N CYS A 214 7.40 0.35 -58.94
CA CYS A 214 8.42 0.42 -59.97
C CYS A 214 9.05 1.83 -60.07
N GLU A 215 8.23 2.88 -59.99
CA GLU A 215 8.70 4.27 -60.01
C GLU A 215 9.49 4.63 -58.73
N GLU A 216 9.06 4.14 -57.57
CA GLU A 216 9.82 4.28 -56.31
C GLU A 216 11.21 3.64 -56.40
N GLU A 217 11.30 2.44 -56.98
CA GLU A 217 12.58 1.74 -57.22
C GLU A 217 13.48 2.57 -58.16
N ALA A 218 12.94 3.13 -59.25
CA ALA A 218 13.69 3.99 -60.17
C ALA A 218 14.18 5.30 -59.50
N LEU A 219 13.36 5.93 -58.65
CA LEU A 219 13.77 7.11 -57.88
C LEU A 219 14.87 6.80 -56.87
N GLN A 220 14.84 5.62 -56.26
CA GLN A 220 15.91 5.19 -55.34
C GLN A 220 17.25 5.03 -56.07
N GLU A 221 17.25 4.45 -57.27
CA GLU A 221 18.46 4.34 -58.10
C GLU A 221 19.03 5.71 -58.46
N LEU A 222 18.18 6.64 -58.91
CA LEU A 222 18.61 8.01 -59.25
C LEU A 222 19.17 8.76 -58.03
N ASN A 223 18.54 8.60 -56.87
CA ASN A 223 19.04 9.19 -55.62
C ASN A 223 20.41 8.60 -55.22
N ALA A 224 20.63 7.30 -55.44
CA ALA A 224 21.91 6.67 -55.20
C ALA A 224 23.01 7.22 -56.13
N GLU A 225 22.69 7.46 -57.40
CA GLU A 225 23.61 8.10 -58.35
C GLU A 225 23.96 9.53 -57.93
N HIS A 226 22.96 10.33 -57.52
CA HIS A 226 23.19 11.68 -57.01
C HIS A 226 24.05 11.68 -55.75
N ALA A 227 23.78 10.79 -54.80
CA ALA A 227 24.58 10.65 -53.60
C ALA A 227 26.05 10.31 -53.92
N ALA A 228 26.29 9.48 -54.93
CA ALA A 228 27.65 9.15 -55.38
C ALA A 228 28.37 10.34 -56.04
N LEU A 229 27.65 11.16 -56.80
CA LEU A 229 28.19 12.40 -57.38
C LEU A 229 28.50 13.44 -56.30
N ASP A 230 27.61 13.64 -55.35
CA ASP A 230 27.81 14.55 -54.21
C ASP A 230 28.98 14.09 -53.34
N ALA A 231 29.14 12.78 -53.12
CA ALA A 231 30.28 12.23 -52.41
C ALA A 231 31.61 12.56 -53.13
N LYS A 232 31.66 12.45 -54.46
CA LYS A 232 32.85 12.81 -55.26
C LYS A 232 33.15 14.30 -55.19
N LEU A 233 32.13 15.17 -55.29
CA LEU A 233 32.29 16.62 -55.17
C LEU A 233 32.78 17.01 -53.77
N ASN A 234 32.17 16.44 -52.73
CA ASN A 234 32.57 16.67 -51.35
C ASN A 234 34.00 16.21 -51.08
N ALA A 235 34.41 15.05 -51.61
CA ALA A 235 35.80 14.59 -51.49
C ALA A 235 36.79 15.57 -52.13
N ALA A 236 36.48 16.09 -53.32
CA ALA A 236 37.31 17.10 -54.00
C ALA A 236 37.39 18.43 -53.22
N MET A 237 36.26 18.89 -52.65
CA MET A 237 36.23 20.09 -51.81
C MET A 237 37.00 19.91 -50.49
N GLN A 238 36.92 18.75 -49.85
CA GLN A 238 37.63 18.50 -48.60
C GLN A 238 39.15 18.52 -48.76
N VAL A 239 39.70 18.02 -49.88
CA VAL A 239 41.14 18.06 -50.15
C VAL A 239 41.65 19.50 -50.22
N ASN A 240 40.97 20.39 -50.94
CA ASN A 240 41.39 21.80 -51.06
C ASN A 240 41.12 22.64 -49.80
N VAL A 241 40.03 22.38 -49.07
CA VAL A 241 39.70 23.10 -47.83
C VAL A 241 40.62 22.67 -46.69
N SER A 242 41.06 21.41 -46.63
CA SER A 242 41.83 20.88 -45.50
C SER A 242 43.20 21.55 -45.32
N SER A 243 43.95 21.81 -46.38
CA SER A 243 45.29 22.42 -46.29
C SER A 243 45.25 23.87 -45.78
N SER A 244 44.43 24.72 -46.42
CA SER A 244 44.31 26.14 -46.03
C SER A 244 43.60 26.32 -44.68
N ARG A 245 42.58 25.50 -44.39
CA ARG A 245 41.88 25.54 -43.10
C ARG A 245 42.77 25.04 -41.96
N GLN A 246 43.63 24.03 -42.18
CA GLN A 246 44.55 23.55 -41.13
C GLN A 246 45.57 24.61 -40.72
N ILE A 247 46.09 25.40 -41.67
CA ILE A 247 47.04 26.48 -41.35
C ILE A 247 46.36 27.59 -40.55
N ILE A 248 45.16 28.01 -40.97
CA ILE A 248 44.38 29.03 -40.26
C ILE A 248 43.95 28.51 -38.88
N GLN A 249 43.51 27.26 -38.79
CA GLN A 249 43.08 26.64 -37.54
C GLN A 249 44.24 26.54 -36.54
N LYS A 250 45.44 26.13 -36.98
CA LYS A 250 46.64 26.12 -36.13
C LYS A 250 47.03 27.52 -35.64
N GLY A 251 46.89 28.54 -36.48
CA GLY A 251 47.10 29.94 -36.08
C GLY A 251 46.08 30.42 -35.05
N ILE A 252 44.81 30.06 -35.23
CA ILE A 252 43.74 30.38 -34.27
C ILE A 252 43.94 29.64 -32.94
N GLU A 253 44.32 28.37 -32.99
CA GLU A 253 44.60 27.56 -31.80
C GLU A 253 45.78 28.12 -31.00
N ALA A 254 46.89 28.46 -31.65
CA ALA A 254 48.04 29.06 -30.96
C ALA A 254 47.70 30.40 -30.26
N ILE A 255 46.91 31.26 -30.92
CA ILE A 255 46.47 32.54 -30.32
C ILE A 255 45.50 32.29 -29.16
N LYS A 256 44.60 31.31 -29.29
CA LYS A 256 43.70 30.94 -28.21
C LYS A 256 44.46 30.38 -27.02
N ASP A 257 45.45 29.52 -27.24
CA ASP A 257 46.28 28.95 -26.20
C ASP A 257 47.07 30.06 -25.47
N GLU A 258 47.62 31.04 -26.17
CA GLU A 258 48.34 32.18 -25.56
C GLU A 258 47.40 33.11 -24.75
N ILE A 259 46.20 33.40 -25.29
CA ILE A 259 45.18 34.16 -24.56
C ILE A 259 44.72 33.38 -23.32
N ASP A 260 44.46 32.08 -23.47
CA ASP A 260 44.04 31.23 -22.36
C ASP A 260 45.15 31.10 -21.32
N GLU A 261 46.42 30.99 -21.69
CA GLU A 261 47.53 30.96 -20.73
C GLU A 261 47.67 32.26 -19.94
N THR A 262 47.56 33.42 -20.61
CA THR A 262 47.68 34.73 -19.96
C THR A 262 46.46 35.06 -19.09
N VAL A 263 45.25 34.81 -19.58
CA VAL A 263 44.00 34.98 -18.83
C VAL A 263 43.92 33.98 -17.69
N ASN A 264 44.24 32.70 -17.90
CA ASN A 264 44.24 31.73 -16.81
C ASN A 264 45.37 31.99 -15.80
N GLY A 265 46.53 32.50 -16.23
CA GLY A 265 47.62 32.86 -15.31
C GLY A 265 47.19 33.95 -14.32
N THR A 266 46.64 35.04 -14.85
CA THR A 266 46.13 36.18 -14.04
C THR A 266 44.90 35.80 -13.23
N ARG A 267 43.92 35.11 -13.83
CA ARG A 267 42.71 34.63 -13.16
C ARG A 267 43.02 33.62 -12.06
N ARG A 268 43.95 32.69 -12.24
CA ARG A 268 44.35 31.74 -11.18
C ARG A 268 44.97 32.46 -9.98
N GLY A 269 45.73 33.54 -10.19
CA GLY A 269 46.26 34.37 -9.11
C GLY A 269 45.13 35.05 -8.33
N GLN A 270 44.23 35.73 -9.04
CA GLN A 270 43.08 36.42 -8.45
C GLN A 270 42.11 35.45 -7.76
N GLU A 271 41.78 34.31 -8.37
CA GLU A 271 40.92 33.28 -7.77
C GLU A 271 41.52 32.67 -6.50
N ARG A 272 42.85 32.51 -6.42
CA ARG A 272 43.50 32.05 -5.19
C ARG A 272 43.37 33.08 -4.07
N VAL A 273 43.55 34.36 -4.39
CA VAL A 273 43.37 35.46 -3.43
C VAL A 273 41.93 35.55 -2.98
N ILE A 274 40.96 35.50 -3.90
CA ILE A 274 39.52 35.51 -3.58
C ILE A 274 39.17 34.31 -2.70
N LYS A 275 39.59 33.10 -3.06
CA LYS A 275 39.33 31.89 -2.24
C LYS A 275 39.95 32.00 -0.85
N ALA A 276 41.15 32.59 -0.74
CA ALA A 276 41.78 32.82 0.55
C ALA A 276 41.03 33.87 1.38
N GLN A 277 40.53 34.93 0.74
CA GLN A 277 39.70 35.95 1.38
C GLN A 277 38.34 35.39 1.81
N ASP A 278 37.65 34.63 0.96
CA ASP A 278 36.39 33.96 1.27
C ASP A 278 36.57 32.99 2.44
N TYR A 279 37.62 32.17 2.39
CA TYR A 279 37.98 31.27 3.48
C TYR A 279 38.25 32.04 4.77
N ARG A 280 38.95 33.18 4.68
CA ARG A 280 39.24 34.03 5.84
C ARG A 280 37.98 34.64 6.44
N ILE A 281 37.05 35.13 5.61
CA ILE A 281 35.76 35.66 6.04
C ILE A 281 34.97 34.56 6.75
N GLU A 282 34.82 33.40 6.14
CA GLU A 282 34.08 32.28 6.74
C GLU A 282 34.70 31.84 8.06
N GLN A 283 36.03 31.77 8.14
CA GLN A 283 36.75 31.45 9.37
C GLN A 283 36.46 32.49 10.47
N LEU A 284 36.51 33.78 10.13
CA LEU A 284 36.24 34.88 11.06
C LEU A 284 34.78 34.91 11.51
N GLU A 285 33.82 34.67 10.60
CA GLU A 285 32.39 34.58 10.90
C GLU A 285 32.09 33.43 11.86
N ARG A 286 32.58 32.22 11.58
CA ARG A 286 32.42 31.06 12.47
C ARG A 286 33.02 31.35 13.85
N ARG A 287 34.20 31.99 13.89
CA ARG A 287 34.85 32.34 15.15
C ARG A 287 34.04 33.38 15.92
N LEU A 288 33.54 34.41 15.25
CA LEU A 288 32.69 35.44 15.84
C LEU A 288 31.39 34.82 16.37
N GLU A 289 30.77 33.89 15.65
CA GLU A 289 29.58 33.16 16.10
C GLU A 289 29.86 32.34 17.37
N CYS A 290 30.98 31.61 17.42
CA CYS A 290 31.41 30.87 18.60
C CYS A 290 31.63 31.80 19.80
N ILE A 291 32.31 32.93 19.60
CA ILE A 291 32.53 33.94 20.64
C ILE A 291 31.19 34.52 21.11
N GLN A 292 30.31 34.92 20.20
CA GLN A 292 28.99 35.46 20.54
C GLN A 292 28.14 34.47 21.34
N LYS A 293 28.10 33.19 20.92
CA LYS A 293 27.41 32.12 21.67
C LYS A 293 28.00 31.95 23.07
N ALA A 294 29.32 31.94 23.19
CA ALA A 294 29.99 31.83 24.49
C ALA A 294 29.69 33.05 25.39
N LEU A 295 29.71 34.26 24.84
CA LEU A 295 29.39 35.49 25.57
C LEU A 295 27.91 35.53 25.99
N GLN A 296 26.99 35.10 25.14
CA GLN A 296 25.55 35.00 25.47
C GLN A 296 25.30 33.99 26.58
N ASN A 297 25.87 32.78 26.48
CA ASN A 297 25.71 31.74 27.49
C ASN A 297 26.26 32.14 28.87
N ASN A 298 27.26 33.04 28.90
CA ASN A 298 27.86 33.55 30.14
C ASN A 298 27.33 34.94 30.55
N ASN A 299 26.38 35.53 29.82
CA ASN A 299 25.84 36.88 30.05
C ASN A 299 26.90 38.02 30.00
N LEU A 300 27.99 37.83 29.24
CA LEU A 300 29.11 38.77 29.15
C LEU A 300 29.01 39.76 27.98
N VAL A 301 27.97 39.65 27.14
CA VAL A 301 27.81 40.45 25.91
C VAL A 301 27.91 41.95 26.18
N ARG A 302 27.13 42.47 27.14
CA ARG A 302 27.11 43.90 27.48
C ARG A 302 28.45 44.42 28.02
N GLU A 303 29.15 43.59 28.77
CA GLU A 303 30.44 43.95 29.37
C GLU A 303 31.52 44.03 28.28
N VAL A 304 31.57 43.03 27.39
CA VAL A 304 32.47 43.04 26.23
C VAL A 304 32.19 44.22 25.31
N ASP A 305 30.93 44.49 24.97
CA ASP A 305 30.57 45.63 24.11
C ASP A 305 30.99 46.97 24.75
N SER A 306 30.80 47.13 26.06
CA SER A 306 31.22 48.34 26.77
C SER A 306 32.75 48.53 26.79
N LEU A 307 33.49 47.42 26.94
CA LEU A 307 34.96 47.41 26.97
C LEU A 307 35.57 47.59 25.59
N LEU A 308 34.96 47.01 24.55
CA LEU A 308 35.40 47.19 23.17
C LEU A 308 35.13 48.62 22.70
N SER A 309 33.93 49.18 22.92
CA SER A 309 33.62 50.57 22.55
C SER A 309 34.56 51.57 23.23
N ARG A 310 34.82 51.40 24.53
CA ARG A 310 35.73 52.29 25.29
C ARG A 310 37.18 52.20 24.84
N ASN A 311 37.67 51.01 24.47
CA ASN A 311 39.04 50.83 23.96
C ASN A 311 39.18 51.23 22.49
N TRP A 312 38.13 51.06 21.68
CA TRP A 312 38.10 51.47 20.28
C TRP A 312 38.16 52.99 20.15
N GLU A 313 37.45 53.71 21.02
CA GLU A 313 37.50 55.19 21.10
C GLU A 313 38.87 55.73 21.55
N SER A 314 39.67 54.93 22.26
CA SER A 314 40.94 55.39 22.86
C SER A 314 42.20 54.90 22.15
N ASN A 315 42.18 53.76 21.46
CA ASN A 315 43.34 53.13 20.82
C ASN A 315 43.02 52.55 19.42
N GLY A 316 41.99 53.06 18.74
CA GLY A 316 41.50 52.55 17.45
C GLY A 316 42.50 52.73 16.29
N GLU A 317 43.62 52.02 16.32
CA GLU A 317 44.50 51.86 15.18
C GLU A 317 43.89 50.78 14.28
N LEU A 318 43.17 51.22 13.24
CA LEU A 318 42.86 50.37 12.09
C LEU A 318 44.20 49.78 11.62
N VAL A 319 44.27 48.45 11.45
CA VAL A 319 45.42 47.78 10.85
C VAL A 319 45.62 48.42 9.47
N LEU A 320 46.55 49.37 9.38
CA LEU A 320 46.90 50.02 8.14
C LEU A 320 47.56 48.96 7.28
N VAL A 321 46.99 48.74 6.10
CA VAL A 321 47.63 47.95 5.07
C VAL A 321 48.78 48.81 4.55
N ASP A 322 50.01 48.49 4.97
CA ASP A 322 51.18 49.31 4.68
C ASP A 322 51.58 49.32 3.18
N SER A 323 51.05 48.40 2.36
CA SER A 323 51.28 48.35 0.90
C SER A 323 50.16 47.64 0.13
N GLU A 324 49.82 48.12 -1.08
CA GLU A 324 48.84 47.47 -1.99
C GLU A 324 49.27 46.04 -2.40
N ALA A 325 50.59 45.76 -2.41
CA ALA A 325 51.12 44.42 -2.64
C ALA A 325 50.74 43.42 -1.53
N ASP A 326 50.54 43.91 -0.30
CA ASP A 326 50.18 43.07 0.85
C ASP A 326 48.75 42.53 0.74
N MET A 327 47.90 43.15 -0.08
CA MET A 327 46.55 42.67 -0.34
C MET A 327 46.50 41.40 -1.20
N TYR A 328 47.61 41.08 -1.89
CA TYR A 328 47.73 39.90 -2.75
C TYR A 328 48.57 38.77 -2.11
N ASP A 329 49.11 38.99 -0.92
CA ASP A 329 49.92 38.01 -0.19
C ASP A 329 49.05 37.06 0.63
N LEU A 330 49.05 35.78 0.24
CA LEU A 330 48.27 34.71 0.88
C LEU A 330 48.64 34.52 2.36
N GLU A 331 49.91 34.72 2.73
CA GLU A 331 50.38 34.54 4.11
C GLU A 331 49.91 35.66 5.05
N LYS A 332 49.64 36.84 4.49
CA LYS A 332 49.04 37.97 5.23
C LYS A 332 47.52 37.84 5.32
N ILE A 333 46.86 37.30 4.28
CA ILE A 333 45.42 37.03 4.28
C ILE A 333 45.07 35.92 5.28
N ILE A 334 45.87 34.85 5.33
CA ILE A 334 45.70 33.71 6.24
C ILE A 334 46.97 33.57 7.10
N PRO A 335 47.07 34.34 8.21
CA PRO A 335 48.24 34.26 9.07
C PRO A 335 48.31 32.91 9.81
N ALA A 336 49.51 32.35 9.94
CA ALA A 336 49.75 31.08 10.63
C ALA A 336 49.41 31.12 12.14
N GLN A 337 49.44 32.31 12.75
CA GLN A 337 49.06 32.52 14.15
C GLN A 337 48.17 33.76 14.29
N GLU A 338 46.94 33.55 14.76
CA GLU A 338 46.00 34.63 15.00
C GLU A 338 46.24 35.27 16.37
N LYS A 339 46.35 36.61 16.40
CA LYS A 339 46.42 37.37 17.64
C LYS A 339 44.99 37.64 18.13
N CYS A 340 44.64 37.19 19.33
CA CYS A 340 43.40 37.60 19.98
C CYS A 340 43.54 39.02 20.55
N HIS A 341 42.46 39.80 20.53
CA HIS A 341 42.49 41.11 21.18
C HIS A 341 42.84 40.94 22.66
N PRO A 342 43.83 41.69 23.21
CA PRO A 342 44.34 41.46 24.57
C PRO A 342 43.26 41.49 25.66
N VAL A 343 42.20 42.28 25.47
CA VAL A 343 41.07 42.38 26.41
C VAL A 343 40.19 41.13 26.39
N ILE A 344 39.92 40.57 25.21
CA ILE A 344 39.13 39.34 25.08
C ILE A 344 39.93 38.18 25.68
N TYR A 345 41.23 38.13 25.43
CA TYR A 345 42.12 37.13 26.03
C TYR A 345 42.09 37.17 27.57
N LYS A 346 42.17 38.37 28.17
CA LYS A 346 42.08 38.54 29.63
C LYS A 346 40.73 38.11 30.21
N LEU A 347 39.63 38.42 29.53
CA LEU A 347 38.29 37.99 29.94
C LEU A 347 38.12 36.47 29.87
N LEU A 348 38.59 35.84 28.78
CA LEU A 348 38.55 34.38 28.64
C LEU A 348 39.38 33.69 29.72
N LEU A 349 40.55 34.24 30.06
CA LEU A 349 41.40 33.71 31.12
C LEU A 349 40.72 33.84 32.50
N ALA A 350 40.07 34.96 32.79
CA ALA A 350 39.31 35.14 34.04
C ALA A 350 38.12 34.17 34.15
N GLU A 351 37.40 33.92 33.05
CA GLU A 351 36.32 32.94 32.99
C GLU A 351 36.80 31.50 33.07
N GLU A 352 37.95 31.18 32.47
CA GLU A 352 38.60 29.87 32.58
C GLU A 352 38.95 29.56 34.05
N GLU A 353 39.54 30.53 34.76
CA GLU A 353 39.82 30.38 36.19
C GLU A 353 38.54 30.21 37.01
N ARG A 354 37.47 30.95 36.68
CA ARG A 354 36.17 30.86 37.36
C ARG A 354 35.51 29.49 37.13
N LEU A 355 35.55 28.98 35.91
CA LEU A 355 35.01 27.68 35.55
C LEU A 355 35.81 26.55 36.20
N SER A 356 37.14 26.64 36.18
CA SER A 356 38.03 25.67 36.84
C SER A 356 37.68 25.54 38.32
N ARG A 357 37.54 26.66 39.04
CA ARG A 357 37.10 26.66 40.46
C ARG A 357 35.72 26.02 40.65
N ARG A 358 34.76 26.28 39.74
CA ARG A 358 33.42 25.69 39.82
C ARG A 358 33.42 24.18 39.58
N ILE A 359 34.26 23.70 38.65
CA ILE A 359 34.44 22.27 38.36
C ILE A 359 35.05 21.56 39.58
N GLU A 360 36.05 22.15 40.22
CA GLU A 360 36.65 21.61 41.46
C GLU A 360 35.60 21.45 42.58
N THR A 361 34.73 22.45 42.79
CA THR A 361 33.64 22.35 43.75
C THR A 361 32.66 21.24 43.40
N LEU A 362 32.27 21.13 42.12
CA LEU A 362 31.36 20.06 41.68
C LEU A 362 31.97 18.66 41.87
N ASN A 363 33.25 18.49 41.56
CA ASN A 363 33.95 17.22 41.77
C ASN A 363 34.00 16.83 43.26
N THR A 364 34.14 17.81 44.15
CA THR A 364 34.07 17.57 45.60
C THR A 364 32.68 17.09 46.01
N ILE A 365 31.62 17.74 45.51
CA ILE A 365 30.23 17.33 45.78
C ILE A 365 29.95 15.92 45.24
N VAL A 366 30.44 15.59 44.04
CA VAL A 366 30.27 14.25 43.46
C VAL A 366 30.89 13.19 44.36
N LYS A 367 32.12 13.40 44.84
CA LYS A 367 32.77 12.48 45.79
C LYS A 367 31.97 12.31 47.08
N GLU A 368 31.49 13.41 47.66
CA GLU A 368 30.62 13.34 48.85
C GLU A 368 29.34 12.53 48.61
N LYS A 369 28.77 12.57 47.40
CA LYS A 369 27.59 11.77 47.05
C LYS A 369 27.94 10.31 46.82
N GLU A 370 29.08 10.01 46.21
CA GLU A 370 29.59 8.64 46.06
C GLU A 370 29.80 8.00 47.45
N ASP A 371 30.44 8.71 48.38
CA ASP A 371 30.63 8.24 49.77
C ASP A 371 29.29 7.93 50.47
N VAL A 372 28.26 8.75 50.24
CA VAL A 372 26.90 8.50 50.78
C VAL A 372 26.25 7.28 50.13
N ILE A 373 26.43 7.09 48.82
CA ILE A 373 25.90 5.92 48.11
C ILE A 373 26.56 4.65 48.66
N ASP A 374 27.88 4.66 48.85
CA ASP A 374 28.62 3.52 49.40
C ASP A 374 28.18 3.20 50.83
N ALA A 375 27.98 4.23 51.67
CA ALA A 375 27.44 4.05 53.02
C ALA A 375 26.02 3.45 53.01
N LEU A 376 25.15 3.89 52.09
CA LEU A 376 23.81 3.32 51.92
C LEU A 376 23.85 1.89 51.39
N ALA A 377 24.74 1.59 50.45
CA ALA A 377 24.92 0.24 49.92
C ALA A 377 25.36 -0.73 51.02
N CYS A 378 26.35 -0.34 51.85
CA CYS A 378 26.77 -1.12 53.01
C CYS A 378 25.61 -1.38 53.99
N LYS A 379 24.76 -0.37 54.22
CA LYS A 379 23.58 -0.52 55.10
C LYS A 379 22.52 -1.46 54.50
N VAL A 380 22.27 -1.38 53.19
CA VAL A 380 21.34 -2.29 52.50
C VAL A 380 21.86 -3.72 52.54
N GLU A 381 23.15 -3.94 52.33
CA GLU A 381 23.76 -5.27 52.47
C GLU A 381 23.63 -5.82 53.89
N ALA A 382 23.88 -5.00 54.91
CA ALA A 382 23.73 -5.41 56.31
C ALA A 382 22.29 -5.85 56.60
N LEU A 383 21.30 -5.04 56.21
CA LEU A 383 19.88 -5.38 56.37
C LEU A 383 19.49 -6.62 55.56
N SER A 384 20.01 -6.79 54.35
CA SER A 384 19.78 -7.97 53.53
C SER A 384 20.29 -9.25 54.22
N ARG A 385 21.50 -9.19 54.81
CA ARG A 385 22.06 -10.30 55.59
C ARG A 385 21.22 -10.60 56.84
N GLU A 386 20.71 -9.58 57.53
CA GLU A 386 19.80 -9.76 58.67
C GLU A 386 18.48 -10.42 58.24
N CYS A 387 17.87 -9.96 57.15
CA CYS A 387 16.66 -10.58 56.58
C CYS A 387 16.90 -12.03 56.18
N GLN A 388 18.03 -12.34 55.53
CA GLN A 388 18.38 -13.71 55.17
C GLN A 388 18.56 -14.62 56.40
N LYS A 389 19.18 -14.11 57.47
CA LYS A 389 19.27 -14.85 58.75
C LYS A 389 17.88 -15.11 59.34
N ALA A 390 17.01 -14.10 59.38
CA ALA A 390 15.65 -14.25 59.88
C ALA A 390 14.84 -15.28 59.06
N ILE A 391 15.00 -15.31 57.73
CA ILE A 391 14.39 -16.32 56.86
C ILE A 391 14.92 -17.71 57.18
N GLN A 392 16.24 -17.87 57.32
CA GLN A 392 16.84 -19.15 57.67
C GLN A 392 16.37 -19.66 59.04
N GLU A 393 16.27 -18.78 60.03
CA GLU A 393 15.72 -19.11 61.35
C GLU A 393 14.26 -19.56 61.25
N LEU A 394 13.43 -18.87 60.46
CA LEU A 394 12.04 -19.26 60.21
C LEU A 394 11.93 -20.62 59.49
N ASP A 395 12.76 -20.88 58.48
CA ASP A 395 12.78 -22.16 57.76
C ASP A 395 13.21 -23.32 58.69
N GLN A 396 14.18 -23.08 59.57
CA GLN A 396 14.59 -24.06 60.58
C GLN A 396 13.46 -24.35 61.57
N LEU A 397 12.74 -23.32 62.03
CA LEU A 397 11.59 -23.51 62.92
C LEU A 397 10.44 -24.24 62.22
N ALA A 398 10.12 -23.88 60.97
CA ALA A 398 9.06 -24.51 60.20
C ALA A 398 9.38 -25.98 59.88
N SER A 399 10.61 -26.29 59.48
CA SER A 399 11.05 -27.67 59.26
C SER A 399 11.07 -28.50 60.55
N GLY A 400 11.49 -27.89 61.67
CA GLY A 400 11.41 -28.51 63.00
C GLY A 400 9.97 -28.85 63.37
N ALA A 401 9.04 -27.90 63.22
CA ALA A 401 7.62 -28.12 63.49
C ALA A 401 7.02 -29.23 62.60
N ALA A 402 7.30 -29.23 61.30
CA ALA A 402 6.83 -30.25 60.37
C ALA A 402 7.38 -31.65 60.72
N TYR A 403 8.65 -31.75 61.13
CA TYR A 403 9.25 -32.99 61.58
C TYR A 403 8.57 -33.53 62.85
N GLU A 404 8.28 -32.65 63.81
CA GLU A 404 7.57 -33.04 65.03
C GLU A 404 6.14 -33.51 64.74
N GLU A 405 5.43 -32.84 63.82
CA GLU A 405 4.08 -33.24 63.39
C GLU A 405 4.11 -34.62 62.71
N GLU A 406 5.02 -34.86 61.76
CA GLU A 406 5.13 -36.18 61.11
C GLU A 406 5.51 -37.28 62.11
N LYS A 407 6.39 -36.97 63.08
CA LYS A 407 6.72 -37.90 64.16
C LYS A 407 5.48 -38.25 65.00
N GLN A 408 4.62 -37.27 65.30
CA GLN A 408 3.36 -37.52 66.00
C GLN A 408 2.39 -38.35 65.12
N ARG A 409 2.31 -38.06 63.82
CA ARG A 409 1.50 -38.80 62.85
C ARG A 409 1.91 -40.27 62.75
N ILE A 410 3.22 -40.54 62.67
CA ILE A 410 3.77 -41.91 62.64
C ILE A 410 3.36 -42.65 63.91
N LYS A 411 3.58 -42.07 65.10
CA LYS A 411 3.17 -42.67 66.37
C LYS A 411 1.67 -42.96 66.43
N ALA A 412 0.83 -42.04 65.92
CA ALA A 412 -0.61 -42.25 65.85
C ALA A 412 -0.97 -43.40 64.90
N MET A 413 -0.28 -43.53 63.75
CA MET A 413 -0.49 -44.66 62.84
C MET A 413 -0.06 -45.99 63.45
N GLU A 414 1.09 -46.04 64.12
CA GLU A 414 1.55 -47.23 64.86
C GLU A 414 0.50 -47.67 65.88
N TYR A 415 -0.01 -46.72 66.68
CA TYR A 415 -1.09 -47.00 67.63
C TYR A 415 -2.36 -47.54 66.95
N ILE A 416 -2.78 -46.95 65.82
CA ILE A 416 -3.95 -47.45 65.05
C ILE A 416 -3.70 -48.88 64.56
N GLN A 417 -2.49 -49.19 64.08
CA GLN A 417 -2.14 -50.54 63.62
C GLN A 417 -2.18 -51.55 64.77
N GLU A 418 -1.61 -51.21 65.93
CA GLU A 418 -1.70 -52.01 67.15
C GLU A 418 -3.16 -52.28 67.55
N GLN A 419 -4.01 -51.24 67.54
CA GLN A 419 -5.43 -51.39 67.83
C GLN A 419 -6.13 -52.29 66.81
N ARG A 420 -5.82 -52.17 65.52
CA ARG A 420 -6.39 -53.05 64.48
C ARG A 420 -6.00 -54.51 64.67
N LEU A 421 -4.74 -54.77 65.01
CA LEU A 421 -4.27 -56.13 65.35
C LEU A 421 -5.03 -56.65 66.57
N HIS A 422 -5.14 -55.85 67.62
CA HIS A 422 -5.87 -56.22 68.83
C HIS A 422 -7.36 -56.53 68.55
N TYR A 423 -8.04 -55.70 67.73
CA TYR A 423 -9.42 -55.96 67.31
C TYR A 423 -9.55 -57.21 66.44
N SER A 424 -8.57 -57.46 65.56
CA SER A 424 -8.51 -58.70 64.78
C SER A 424 -8.44 -59.92 65.70
N ASP A 425 -7.57 -59.88 66.71
CA ASP A 425 -7.44 -60.95 67.70
C ASP A 425 -8.76 -61.18 68.46
N LEU A 426 -9.39 -60.11 68.95
CA LEU A 426 -10.71 -60.17 69.59
C LEU A 426 -11.80 -60.70 68.64
N PHE A 427 -11.75 -60.36 67.36
CA PHE A 427 -12.68 -60.87 66.35
C PHE A 427 -12.48 -62.38 66.15
N PHE A 428 -11.24 -62.84 66.04
CA PHE A 428 -10.90 -64.27 65.98
C PHE A 428 -11.37 -65.01 67.24
N GLU A 429 -11.13 -64.45 68.43
CA GLU A 429 -11.63 -65.02 69.69
C GLU A 429 -13.15 -65.10 69.73
N ARG A 430 -13.85 -64.02 69.34
CA ARG A 430 -15.31 -64.01 69.24
C ARG A 430 -15.82 -65.06 68.26
N GLN A 431 -15.18 -65.23 67.11
CA GLN A 431 -15.55 -66.25 66.12
C GLN A 431 -15.31 -67.68 66.66
N LYS A 432 -14.23 -67.88 67.42
CA LYS A 432 -13.94 -69.13 68.14
C LYS A 432 -14.98 -69.42 69.22
N LEU A 433 -15.43 -68.41 69.96
CA LEU A 433 -16.51 -68.55 70.94
C LEU A 433 -17.86 -68.83 70.27
N LYS A 434 -18.18 -68.15 69.16
CA LYS A 434 -19.43 -68.38 68.41
C LYS A 434 -19.49 -69.78 67.79
N SER A 435 -18.39 -70.27 67.23
CA SER A 435 -18.30 -71.66 66.72
C SER A 435 -18.45 -72.69 67.85
N LYS A 436 -17.85 -72.45 69.03
CA LYS A 436 -18.09 -73.27 70.23
C LYS A 436 -19.57 -73.23 70.65
N ALA A 437 -20.21 -72.06 70.70
CA ALA A 437 -21.61 -71.90 71.08
C ALA A 437 -22.58 -72.61 70.12
N LEU A 438 -22.31 -72.56 68.81
CA LEU A 438 -23.06 -73.31 67.79
C LEU A 438 -22.86 -74.83 67.94
N ALA A 439 -21.68 -75.28 68.35
CA ALA A 439 -21.41 -76.68 68.65
C ALA A 439 -22.15 -77.16 69.93
N THR A 440 -22.30 -76.31 70.95
CA THR A 440 -23.12 -76.61 72.14
C THR A 440 -24.63 -76.54 71.86
N SER A 441 -25.10 -75.60 71.03
CA SER A 441 -26.51 -75.53 70.62
C SER A 441 -26.94 -76.75 69.79
N ARG A 442 -26.08 -77.28 68.90
CA ARG A 442 -26.33 -78.56 68.22
C ARG A 442 -26.35 -79.78 69.16
N LYS A 443 -25.67 -79.71 70.31
CA LYS A 443 -25.75 -80.77 71.35
C LYS A 443 -26.98 -80.63 72.26
N ALA A 444 -27.60 -79.46 72.35
CA ALA A 444 -28.80 -79.21 73.14
C ALA A 444 -30.12 -79.54 72.40
N ILE A 445 -30.10 -79.61 71.06
CA ILE A 445 -31.27 -79.96 70.23
C ILE A 445 -31.39 -81.49 70.00
N CYS A 446 -30.39 -82.28 70.41
CA CYS A 446 -30.43 -83.75 70.39
C CYS A 446 -30.55 -84.39 71.78
N LYS A 447 -31.22 -83.71 72.73
CA LYS A 447 -31.66 -84.30 74.00
C LYS A 447 -33.15 -84.12 74.20
#